data_AF-A0A7C6LVB3-F1
#
_entry.id   AF-A0A7C6LVB3-F1
#
_cell.length_a   1.000
_cell.length_b   1.000
_cell.length_c   1.000
_cell.angle_alpha   90.00
_cell.angle_beta   90.00
_cell.angle_gamma   90.00
#
_symmetry.space_group_name_H-M   'P 1'
#
loop_
_entity.id
_entity.type
_entity.pdbx_description
1 polymer ?
#
loop_
_entity_poly.entity_id
_entity_poly.type
_entity_poly.pdbx_seq_one_letter_code
_entity_poly.pdbx_strand_id
1 'polypeptide(L)'
;MSTESTDAQSKTTTPDRPPLRVISGSATAEEIAAIVAVLAAASAGGDQSSTGWTGRSRWSAPASRLRAPLLHGPGAWRASARS
;
A
#
# COMPACT_ATOMS: atom_id res chain seq x y z
N MET A 1 -30.58 5.80 -48.12
CA MET A 1 -29.79 4.57 -47.88
C MET A 1 -28.68 4.96 -46.89
N SER A 2 -28.98 5.29 -45.63
CA SER A 2 -29.29 4.40 -44.49
C SER A 2 -28.20 3.34 -44.33
N THR A 3 -27.12 3.72 -43.63
CA THR A 3 -26.84 3.33 -42.23
C THR A 3 -26.33 1.89 -42.13
N GLU A 4 -25.02 1.71 -42.30
CA GLU A 4 -24.34 0.52 -41.80
C GLU A 4 -23.67 0.87 -40.47
N SER A 5 -24.31 0.37 -39.41
CA SER A 5 -23.67 -0.29 -38.28
C SER A 5 -22.51 0.44 -37.60
N THR A 6 -22.86 1.49 -36.86
CA THR A 6 -22.27 1.67 -35.53
C THR A 6 -23.01 0.74 -34.59
N ASP A 7 -22.47 -0.47 -34.35
CA ASP A 7 -22.91 -1.25 -33.19
C ASP A 7 -21.71 -1.83 -32.44
N ALA A 8 -21.65 -1.40 -31.17
CA ALA A 8 -21.12 -2.13 -30.04
C ALA A 8 -19.65 -2.56 -30.05
N GLN A 9 -18.75 -1.58 -30.04
CA GLN A 9 -17.57 -1.70 -29.18
C GLN A 9 -18.02 -1.47 -27.72
N SER A 10 -18.64 -2.49 -27.12
CA SER A 10 -18.97 -2.54 -25.70
C SER A 10 -17.67 -2.62 -24.91
N LYS A 11 -17.12 -1.46 -24.57
CA LYS A 11 -16.04 -1.32 -23.60
C LYS A 11 -16.65 -1.65 -22.25
N THR A 12 -16.44 -2.88 -21.77
CA THR A 12 -16.74 -3.24 -20.39
C THR A 12 -15.86 -2.40 -19.47
N THR A 13 -16.40 -1.29 -18.97
CA THR A 13 -15.80 -0.50 -17.91
C THR A 13 -15.93 -1.29 -16.61
N THR A 14 -14.89 -2.02 -16.25
CA THR A 14 -14.71 -2.51 -14.88
C THR A 14 -14.74 -1.29 -13.95
N PRO A 15 -15.60 -1.26 -12.90
CA PRO A 15 -15.68 -0.11 -12.02
C PRO A 15 -14.33 0.11 -11.34
N ASP A 16 -13.79 1.33 -11.49
CA ASP A 16 -12.57 1.80 -10.86
C ASP A 16 -12.81 1.91 -9.35
N ARG A 17 -12.43 0.86 -8.60
CA ARG A 17 -12.57 0.85 -7.15
C ARG A 17 -11.35 1.53 -6.55
N PRO A 18 -11.53 2.53 -5.67
CA PRO A 18 -10.39 3.15 -5.00
C PRO A 18 -9.57 2.09 -4.25
N PRO A 19 -8.23 2.18 -4.30
CA PRO A 19 -7.34 1.17 -3.70
C PRO A 19 -7.45 1.13 -2.16
N LEU A 20 -8.06 2.16 -1.56
CA LEU A 20 -8.27 2.28 -0.12
C LEU A 20 -9.76 2.37 0.18
N ARG A 21 -10.18 1.71 1.26
CA ARG A 21 -11.55 1.76 1.79
C ARG A 21 -11.54 2.36 3.18
N VAL A 22 -12.36 3.38 3.39
CA VAL A 22 -12.63 3.94 4.71
C VAL A 22 -13.57 3.00 5.47
N ILE A 23 -13.15 2.53 6.63
CA ILE A 23 -13.95 1.66 7.52
C ILE A 23 -14.63 2.43 8.65
N SER A 24 -14.14 3.62 8.99
CA SER A 24 -14.70 4.55 9.98
C SER A 24 -14.55 5.98 9.45
N GLY A 25 -15.65 6.74 9.42
CA GLY A 25 -15.72 8.05 8.78
C GLY A 25 -15.69 9.25 9.73
N SER A 26 -15.56 9.04 11.04
CA SER A 26 -15.67 10.09 12.07
C SER A 26 -14.37 10.27 12.84
N ALA A 27 -13.25 10.43 12.13
CA ALA A 27 -11.97 10.76 12.75
C ALA A 27 -11.94 12.23 13.19
N THR A 28 -11.30 12.52 14.32
CA THR A 28 -11.10 13.91 14.79
C THR A 28 -10.04 14.63 13.95
N ALA A 29 -9.97 15.95 14.08
CA ALA A 29 -8.97 16.76 13.37
C ALA A 29 -7.53 16.36 13.74
N GLU A 30 -7.31 16.00 15.01
CA GLU A 30 -6.01 15.53 15.52
C GLU A 30 -5.62 14.18 14.90
N GLU A 31 -6.57 13.26 14.76
CA GLU A 31 -6.33 11.95 14.14
C GLU A 31 -6.00 12.08 12.65
N ILE A 32 -6.71 12.96 11.95
CA ILE A 32 -6.41 13.28 10.54
C ILE A 32 -5.00 13.86 10.43
N ALA A 33 -4.64 14.81 11.30
CA ALA A 33 -3.30 15.40 11.31
C ALA A 33 -2.21 14.37 11.58
N ALA A 34 -2.43 13.44 12.52
CA ALA A 34 -1.49 12.37 12.82
C ALA A 34 -1.25 11.44 11.62
N ILE A 35 -2.31 11.02 10.93
CA ILE A 35 -2.20 10.15 9.74
C ILE A 35 -1.46 10.87 8.60
N VAL A 36 -1.81 12.14 8.35
CA VAL A 36 -1.14 12.96 7.32
C VAL A 36 0.33 13.16 7.64
N ALA A 37 0.69 13.43 8.89
CA ALA A 37 2.07 13.58 9.32
C ALA A 37 2.89 12.31 9.09
N VAL A 38 2.33 11.13 9.42
CA VAL A 38 2.98 9.84 9.17
C VAL A 38 3.17 9.58 7.68
N LEU A 39 2.15 9.85 6.85
CA LEU A 39 2.24 9.67 5.40
C LEU A 39 3.27 10.61 4.76
N ALA A 40 3.32 11.86 5.21
CA ALA A 40 4.32 12.83 4.77
C ALA A 40 5.74 12.37 5.16
N ALA A 41 5.94 11.91 6.40
CA ALA A 41 7.22 11.39 6.87
C ALA A 41 7.65 10.12 6.10
N ALA A 42 6.72 9.22 5.80
CA ALA A 42 6.98 8.02 5.01
C ALA A 42 7.36 8.36 3.55
N SER A 43 6.72 9.38 2.97
CA SER A 43 6.99 9.81 1.58
C SER A 43 8.28 10.61 1.45
N ALA A 44 8.71 11.31 2.51
CA ALA A 44 9.94 12.10 2.53
C ALA A 44 11.23 11.25 2.46
N GLY A 45 11.14 9.92 2.62
CA GLY A 45 12.30 9.00 2.57
C GLY A 45 12.86 8.71 1.17
N GLY A 46 12.30 9.31 0.10
CA GLY A 46 12.65 9.01 -1.29
C GLY A 46 14.03 9.44 -1.78
N ASP A 47 14.73 10.32 -1.06
CA ASP A 47 15.99 10.93 -1.55
C ASP A 47 17.27 10.36 -0.91
N GLN A 48 17.16 9.41 0.01
CA GLN A 48 18.33 8.78 0.61
C GLN A 48 18.80 7.63 -0.29
N SER A 49 19.49 7.99 -1.37
CA SER A 49 20.37 7.10 -2.12
C SER A 49 21.33 6.41 -1.15
N SER A 50 20.96 5.21 -0.70
CA SER A 50 21.84 4.30 0.02
C SER A 50 21.76 2.94 -0.66
N THR A 51 22.68 2.79 -1.60
CA THR A 51 23.44 1.56 -1.87
C THR A 51 22.74 0.25 -1.52
N GLY A 52 22.15 -0.38 -2.54
CA GLY A 52 22.37 -1.81 -2.75
C GLY A 52 21.66 -2.80 -1.83
N TRP A 53 20.43 -2.54 -1.40
CA TRP A 53 19.53 -3.65 -1.07
C TRP A 53 18.10 -3.31 -1.46
N THR A 54 17.67 -3.81 -2.62
CA THR A 54 16.24 -4.01 -2.88
C THR A 54 15.78 -5.09 -1.92
N GLY A 55 15.50 -4.68 -0.68
CA GLY A 55 15.05 -5.58 0.36
C GLY A 55 13.80 -6.26 -0.12
N ARG A 56 13.92 -7.55 -0.49
CA ARG A 56 12.77 -8.41 -0.77
C ARG A 56 11.74 -8.14 0.31
N SER A 57 10.53 -7.76 -0.11
CA SER A 57 9.43 -7.42 0.80
C SER A 57 9.35 -8.49 1.88
N ARG A 58 9.64 -8.10 3.13
CA ARG A 58 9.67 -9.05 4.26
C ARG A 58 8.27 -9.61 4.53
N TRP A 59 7.23 -8.89 4.11
CA TRP A 59 5.84 -9.33 4.12
C TRP A 59 5.55 -10.45 3.13
N SER A 60 6.21 -10.45 1.96
CA SER A 60 6.07 -11.49 0.94
C SER A 60 7.05 -12.67 1.14
N ALA A 61 7.89 -12.62 2.17
CA ALA A 61 8.88 -13.67 2.43
C ALA A 61 8.18 -15.02 2.67
N PRO A 62 8.57 -16.11 1.96
CA PRO A 62 7.98 -17.44 2.16
C PRO A 62 8.09 -17.94 3.61
N ALA A 63 9.15 -17.56 4.32
CA ALA A 63 9.34 -17.86 5.74
C ALA A 63 8.22 -17.30 6.62
N SER A 64 7.54 -16.22 6.21
CA SER A 64 6.39 -15.65 6.91
C SER A 64 5.14 -16.54 6.82
N ARG A 65 5.10 -17.50 5.87
CA ARG A 65 4.03 -18.52 5.77
C ARG A 65 4.30 -19.73 6.66
N LEU A 66 5.51 -19.84 7.19
CA LEU A 66 5.90 -20.89 8.12
C LEU A 66 5.88 -20.33 9.54
N ARG A 67 5.55 -21.17 10.52
CA ARG A 67 5.50 -20.73 11.92
C ARG A 67 6.92 -20.62 12.46
N ALA A 68 7.43 -19.40 12.57
CA ALA A 68 8.71 -19.12 13.23
C ALA A 68 8.48 -18.65 14.68
N PRO A 69 9.40 -18.96 15.62
CA PRO A 69 9.38 -18.37 16.95
C PRO A 69 9.52 -16.84 16.85
N LEU A 70 8.71 -16.11 17.62
CA LEU A 70 8.84 -14.66 17.73
C LEU A 70 10.09 -14.36 18.56
N LEU A 71 11.13 -13.82 17.91
CA LEU A 71 12.31 -13.33 18.62
C LEU A 71 11.93 -12.02 19.34
N HIS A 72 12.10 -12.00 20.66
CA HIS A 72 12.05 -10.78 21.45
C HIS A 72 13.44 -10.16 21.50
N GLY A 73 13.53 -8.83 21.46
CA GLY A 73 14.80 -8.13 21.60
C GLY A 73 14.86 -6.80 20.85
N PRO A 74 15.89 -5.98 21.12
CA PRO A 74 16.10 -4.71 20.43
C PRO A 74 16.14 -4.92 18.92
N GLY A 75 15.23 -4.25 18.20
CA GLY A 75 15.16 -4.34 16.74
C GLY A 75 14.33 -5.50 16.17
N ALA A 76 13.73 -6.36 16.99
CA ALA A 76 12.85 -7.43 16.52
C ALA A 76 11.67 -6.92 15.65
N TRP A 77 11.18 -5.71 15.91
CA TRP A 77 10.09 -5.05 15.19
C TRP A 77 10.54 -4.25 13.95
N ARG A 78 11.84 -4.21 13.64
CA ARG A 78 12.39 -3.45 12.50
C ARG A 78 11.86 -3.93 11.15
N ALA A 79 11.32 -5.15 11.09
CA ALA A 79 10.70 -5.68 9.89
C ALA A 79 9.36 -5.01 9.57
N SER A 80 8.60 -4.55 10.57
CA SER A 80 7.29 -3.93 10.38
C SER A 80 7.35 -2.57 9.70
N ALA A 81 8.48 -1.87 9.83
CA ALA A 81 8.68 -0.53 9.27
C ALA A 81 9.39 -0.53 7.90
N ARG A 82 9.61 -1.70 7.29
CA ARG A 82 10.34 -1.85 6.02
C ARG A 82 9.44 -2.59 5.01
N SER A 83 8.58 -1.85 4.34
CA SER A 83 7.71 -2.33 3.24
C SER A 83 8.35 -2.08 1.89
#